data_AF-A0A519W9L9-F1
#
_entry.id   AF-A0A519W9L9-F1
#
_cell.length_a   1.000
_cell.length_b   1.000
_cell.length_c   1.000
_cell.angle_alpha   90.00
_cell.angle_beta   90.00
_cell.angle_gamma   90.00
#
_symmetry.space_group_name_H-M   'P 1'
#
loop_
_entity.id
_entity.type
_entity.pdbx_description
1 polymer ?
#
loop_
_entity_poly.entity_id
_entity_poly.type
_entity_poly.pdbx_seq_one_letter_code
_entity_poly.pdbx_strand_id
1 'polypeptide(L)'
;MDAQMYHYATVSRALQELTEKGFTIDFNLEEAKAWVLENYGDWKKGETPAPVPAFVSNTVLATAIALSIFTLLFYFRIGWLIHLMERIKFLSKPLKYVRLLEQFSGNQLLRILLLSLLRYGVFILQYLLLLKVMGIDINLQVSFWLLTVFYLIMAMAPTIGFTELPVRATASVELFKLFSPNIVGIQAATLGIWLINLVLPAVIGSILILGVKISKDDE
;
A
#
# COMPACT_ATOMS: atom_id res chain seq x y z
N MET A 1 -33.54 23.84 -14.07
CA MET A 1 -32.86 24.17 -12.79
C MET A 1 -33.85 23.82 -11.70
N ASP A 2 -33.59 22.72 -11.02
CA ASP A 2 -34.60 21.77 -10.53
C ASP A 2 -35.24 22.18 -9.19
N ALA A 3 -36.50 21.81 -8.96
CA ALA A 3 -37.28 22.22 -7.77
C ALA A 3 -36.65 21.76 -6.43
N GLN A 4 -35.85 20.68 -6.45
CA GLN A 4 -35.08 20.23 -5.29
C GLN A 4 -34.02 21.24 -4.83
N MET A 5 -33.46 22.05 -5.74
CA MET A 5 -32.43 23.05 -5.42
C MET A 5 -33.00 24.22 -4.61
N TYR A 6 -34.24 24.63 -4.89
CA TYR A 6 -34.93 25.68 -4.14
C TYR A 6 -35.33 25.24 -2.73
N HIS A 7 -35.72 23.99 -2.55
CA HIS A 7 -36.08 23.47 -1.23
C HIS A 7 -34.85 23.40 -0.32
N TYR A 8 -33.71 22.94 -0.84
CA TYR A 8 -32.46 22.88 -0.10
C TYR A 8 -31.93 24.27 0.30
N ALA A 9 -31.97 25.24 -0.63
CA ALA A 9 -31.53 26.60 -0.38
C ALA A 9 -32.39 27.32 0.69
N THR A 10 -33.67 26.97 0.77
CA THR A 10 -34.59 27.54 1.76
C THR A 10 -34.35 26.95 3.14
N VAL A 11 -34.15 25.62 3.22
CA VAL A 11 -33.85 24.93 4.48
C VAL A 11 -32.47 25.32 5.02
N SER A 12 -31.46 25.46 4.16
CA SER A 12 -30.12 25.89 4.57
C SER A 12 -30.12 27.33 5.09
N ARG A 13 -30.88 28.24 4.46
CA ARG A 13 -31.07 29.61 4.95
C ARG A 13 -31.78 29.65 6.30
N ALA A 14 -32.83 28.86 6.48
CA ALA A 14 -33.55 28.79 7.75
C ALA A 14 -32.66 28.25 8.89
N LEU A 15 -31.84 27.22 8.62
CA LEU A 15 -30.87 26.70 9.60
C LEU A 15 -29.78 27.74 9.94
N GLN A 16 -29.32 28.51 8.97
CA GLN A 16 -28.32 29.55 9.17
C GLN A 16 -28.87 30.71 10.02
N GLU A 17 -30.11 31.15 9.76
CA GLU A 17 -30.79 32.16 10.60
C GLU A 17 -31.05 31.68 12.03
N LEU A 18 -31.40 30.40 12.21
CA LEU A 18 -31.58 29.81 13.55
C LEU A 18 -30.26 29.68 14.32
N THR A 19 -29.16 29.45 13.61
CA THR A 19 -27.80 29.43 14.16
C THR A 19 -27.34 30.83 14.57
N GLU A 20 -27.56 31.85 13.73
CA GLU A 20 -27.22 33.24 14.04
C GLU A 20 -28.04 33.81 15.21
N LYS A 21 -29.28 33.35 15.38
CA LYS A 21 -30.16 33.74 16.50
C LYS A 21 -29.91 32.95 17.78
N GLY A 22 -28.92 32.04 17.80
CA GLY A 22 -28.55 31.26 18.97
C GLY A 22 -29.56 30.18 19.40
N PHE A 23 -30.49 29.80 18.51
CA PHE A 23 -31.58 28.87 18.82
C PHE A 23 -31.22 27.40 18.52
N THR A 24 -30.13 27.14 17.80
CA THR A 24 -29.63 25.78 17.53
C THR A 24 -28.14 25.71 17.80
N ILE A 25 -27.77 24.98 18.85
CA ILE A 25 -26.42 24.42 18.99
C ILE A 25 -26.47 23.12 18.19
N ASP A 26 -25.73 23.03 17.08
CA ASP A 26 -25.53 21.74 16.43
C ASP A 26 -24.63 20.91 17.35
N PHE A 27 -25.25 20.16 18.27
CA PHE A 27 -24.57 19.34 19.25
C PHE A 27 -23.60 18.36 18.58
N ASN A 28 -23.92 17.87 17.38
CA ASN A 28 -22.99 17.01 16.63
C ASN A 28 -21.76 17.77 16.16
N LEU A 29 -21.90 19.04 15.76
CA LEU A 29 -20.76 19.84 15.33
C LEU A 29 -19.94 20.34 16.51
N GLU A 30 -20.57 20.72 17.63
CA GLU A 30 -19.87 21.14 18.85
C GLU A 30 -19.25 19.96 19.60
N GLU A 31 -19.91 18.79 19.68
CA GLU A 31 -19.28 17.56 20.18
C GLU A 31 -18.19 17.07 19.24
N ALA A 32 -18.38 17.13 17.92
CA ALA A 32 -17.30 16.80 16.98
C ALA A 32 -16.14 17.79 17.09
N LYS A 33 -16.40 19.09 17.27
CA LYS A 33 -15.35 20.08 17.54
C LYS A 33 -14.70 19.84 18.89
N ALA A 34 -15.44 19.53 19.94
CA ALA A 34 -14.92 19.25 21.27
C ALA A 34 -14.08 17.97 21.26
N TRP A 35 -14.57 16.90 20.66
CA TRP A 35 -13.84 15.64 20.43
C TRP A 35 -12.60 15.86 19.55
N VAL A 36 -12.68 16.66 18.49
CA VAL A 36 -11.49 17.03 17.69
C VAL A 36 -10.53 17.92 18.50
N LEU A 37 -10.99 18.86 19.31
CA LEU A 37 -10.13 19.70 20.13
C LEU A 37 -9.50 18.93 21.29
N GLU A 38 -10.18 17.92 21.82
CA GLU A 38 -9.73 17.03 22.89
C GLU A 38 -8.76 15.96 22.37
N ASN A 39 -9.06 15.32 21.23
CA ASN A 39 -8.28 14.22 20.66
C ASN A 39 -7.24 14.65 19.61
N TYR A 40 -7.39 15.81 18.97
CA TYR A 40 -6.43 16.38 18.00
C TYR A 40 -5.78 17.70 18.47
N GLY A 41 -6.12 18.19 19.67
CA GLY A 41 -5.56 19.42 20.26
C GLY A 41 -4.03 19.44 20.36
N ASP A 42 -3.38 18.27 20.45
CA ASP A 42 -1.92 18.16 20.47
C ASP A 42 -1.26 18.51 19.13
N TRP A 43 -1.89 18.22 17.99
CA TRP A 43 -1.29 18.46 16.67
C TRP A 43 -1.32 19.93 16.23
N LYS A 44 -2.19 20.76 16.85
CA LYS A 44 -2.27 22.21 16.57
C LYS A 44 -1.18 23.04 17.25
N LYS A 45 -0.41 22.48 18.19
CA LYS A 45 0.65 23.22 18.88
C LYS A 45 1.93 23.41 18.07
N GLY A 46 2.01 22.92 16.83
CA GLY A 46 3.27 22.94 16.07
C GLY A 46 4.39 22.18 16.78
N GLU A 47 4.05 21.40 17.82
CA GLU A 47 4.93 20.46 18.47
C GLU A 47 5.15 19.35 17.46
N THR A 48 6.30 19.40 16.78
CA THR A 48 6.80 18.25 16.04
C THR A 48 6.75 17.06 17.01
N PRO A 49 6.15 15.91 16.65
CA PRO A 49 6.19 14.74 17.50
C PRO A 49 7.61 14.56 18.00
N ALA A 50 7.77 14.40 19.32
CA ALA A 50 9.08 14.37 19.95
C ALA A 50 10.02 13.50 19.11
N PRO A 51 11.18 14.03 18.68
CA PRO A 51 12.02 13.31 17.74
C PRO A 51 12.30 11.93 18.33
N VAL A 52 12.00 10.88 17.55
CA VAL A 52 12.24 9.51 17.96
C VAL A 52 13.67 9.46 18.48
N PRO A 53 13.92 8.94 19.70
CA PRO A 53 15.26 8.97 20.28
C PRO A 53 16.27 8.46 19.26
N ALA A 54 17.35 9.21 19.03
CA ALA A 54 18.31 8.89 17.96
C ALA A 54 18.82 7.44 18.05
N PHE A 55 18.92 6.91 19.27
CA PHE A 55 19.20 5.51 19.54
C PHE A 55 18.19 4.54 18.92
N VAL A 56 16.88 4.80 19.03
CA VAL A 56 15.83 3.96 18.47
C VAL A 56 15.87 4.00 16.94
N SER A 57 16.01 5.19 16.35
CA SER A 57 16.12 5.33 14.89
C SER A 57 17.34 4.59 14.35
N ASN A 58 18.51 4.77 14.98
CA ASN A 58 19.76 4.13 14.55
C ASN A 58 19.73 2.60 14.72
N THR A 59 19.12 2.09 15.79
CA THR A 59 19.00 0.64 16.01
C THR A 59 18.05 -0.01 15.00
N VAL A 60 16.92 0.63 14.69
CA VAL A 60 15.99 0.15 13.64
C VAL A 60 16.67 0.16 12.27
N LEU A 61 17.39 1.23 11.94
CA LEU A 61 18.12 1.32 10.67
C LEU A 61 19.21 0.24 10.57
N ALA A 62 20.01 0.08 11.63
CA ALA A 62 21.08 -0.92 11.66
C ALA A 62 20.53 -2.35 11.53
N THR A 63 19.43 -2.66 12.22
CA THR A 63 18.80 -3.99 12.11
C THR A 63 18.19 -4.22 10.73
N ALA A 64 17.56 -3.22 10.11
CA ALA A 64 17.04 -3.31 8.75
C ALA A 64 18.16 -3.55 7.71
N ILE A 65 19.29 -2.84 7.83
CA ILE A 65 20.46 -3.03 6.97
C ILE A 65 21.05 -4.43 7.17
N ALA A 66 21.26 -4.84 8.43
CA ALA A 66 21.81 -6.16 8.75
C ALA A 66 20.92 -7.28 8.21
N LEU A 67 19.60 -7.18 8.39
CA LEU A 67 18.63 -8.14 7.86
C LEU A 67 18.66 -8.18 6.32
N SER A 68 18.74 -7.03 5.67
CA SER A 68 18.82 -6.95 4.20
C SER A 68 20.08 -7.62 3.66
N ILE A 69 21.25 -7.36 4.27
CA ILE A 69 22.52 -8.02 3.91
C ILE A 69 22.41 -9.52 4.16
N PHE A 70 21.90 -9.92 5.33
CA PHE A 70 21.69 -11.31 5.67
C PHE A 70 20.85 -12.01 4.59
N THR A 71 19.65 -11.52 4.28
CA THR A 71 18.77 -12.09 3.26
C THR A 71 19.42 -12.16 1.88
N LEU A 72 20.19 -11.14 1.47
CA LEU A 72 20.94 -11.16 0.21
C LEU A 72 22.02 -12.24 0.19
N LEU A 73 22.75 -12.44 1.29
CA LEU A 73 23.74 -13.51 1.40
C LEU A 73 23.09 -14.89 1.26
N PHE A 74 21.96 -15.12 1.94
CA PHE A 74 21.20 -16.36 1.82
C PHE A 74 20.67 -16.58 0.40
N TYR A 75 20.19 -15.52 -0.24
CA TYR A 75 19.71 -15.55 -1.62
C TYR A 75 20.79 -16.09 -2.57
N PHE A 76 22.01 -15.53 -2.52
CA PHE A 76 23.12 -15.97 -3.38
C PHE A 76 23.78 -17.29 -2.93
N ARG A 77 23.60 -17.70 -1.68
CA ARG A 77 24.17 -18.93 -1.10
C ARG A 77 23.09 -19.97 -0.79
N ILE A 78 22.18 -20.21 -1.73
CA ILE A 78 21.04 -21.12 -1.53
C ILE A 78 21.45 -22.54 -1.13
N GLY A 79 22.55 -23.07 -1.69
CA GLY A 79 23.06 -24.41 -1.33
C GLY A 79 23.45 -24.52 0.15
N TRP A 80 24.02 -23.44 0.72
CA TRP A 80 24.33 -23.40 2.15
C TRP A 80 23.06 -23.35 3.00
N LEU A 81 22.04 -22.60 2.56
CA LEU A 81 20.74 -22.56 3.23
C LEU A 81 20.08 -23.95 3.26
N ILE A 82 20.10 -24.67 2.13
CA ILE A 82 19.55 -26.03 2.03
C ILE A 82 20.23 -26.95 3.05
N HIS A 83 21.57 -26.92 3.13
CA HIS A 83 22.31 -27.73 4.10
C HIS A 83 21.97 -27.37 5.57
N LEU A 84 21.73 -26.10 5.86
CA LEU A 84 21.27 -25.67 7.19
C LEU A 84 19.86 -26.19 7.50
N MET A 85 18.95 -26.12 6.53
CA MET A 85 17.57 -26.58 6.66
C MET A 85 17.46 -28.10 6.85
N GLU A 86 18.36 -28.89 6.24
CA GLU A 86 18.42 -30.35 6.38
C GLU A 86 18.66 -30.81 7.83
N ARG A 87 19.31 -29.99 8.65
CA ARG A 87 19.55 -30.31 10.07
C ARG A 87 18.28 -30.20 10.93
N ILE A 88 17.24 -29.53 10.44
CA ILE A 88 16.03 -29.24 11.22
C ILE A 88 14.87 -30.09 10.69
N LYS A 89 14.42 -31.07 11.48
CA LYS A 89 13.38 -32.05 11.08
C LYS A 89 12.08 -31.40 10.56
N PHE A 90 11.68 -30.25 11.12
CA PHE A 90 10.48 -29.51 10.69
C PHE A 90 10.59 -28.92 9.27
N LEU A 91 11.81 -28.61 8.81
CA LEU A 91 12.05 -27.98 7.51
C LEU A 91 12.21 -28.99 6.36
N SER A 92 12.10 -30.29 6.64
CA SER A 92 12.17 -31.36 5.64
C SER A 92 11.09 -31.26 4.56
N LYS A 93 9.89 -30.77 4.90
CA LYS A 93 8.78 -30.57 3.94
C LYS A 93 9.04 -29.44 2.93
N PRO A 94 9.35 -28.19 3.35
CA PRO A 94 9.66 -27.11 2.41
C PRO A 94 10.95 -27.36 1.61
N LEU A 95 11.87 -28.18 2.13
CA LEU A 95 13.16 -28.51 1.49
C LEU A 95 13.00 -29.01 0.04
N LYS A 96 11.94 -29.79 -0.24
CA LYS A 96 11.68 -30.30 -1.61
C LYS A 96 11.53 -29.16 -2.62
N TYR A 97 10.88 -28.06 -2.24
CA TYR A 97 10.68 -26.90 -3.11
C TYR A 97 11.94 -26.02 -3.16
N VAL A 98 12.62 -25.85 -2.02
CA VAL A 98 13.83 -25.01 -1.94
C VAL A 98 14.99 -25.63 -2.72
N ARG A 99 15.10 -26.95 -2.82
CA ARG A 99 16.10 -27.62 -3.68
C ARG A 99 15.97 -27.28 -5.16
N LEU A 100 14.76 -26.96 -5.64
CA LEU A 100 14.58 -26.47 -7.01
C LEU A 100 15.27 -25.11 -7.24
N LEU A 101 15.58 -24.36 -6.18
CA LEU A 101 16.29 -23.10 -6.30
C LEU A 101 17.80 -23.29 -6.52
N GLU A 102 18.35 -24.47 -6.21
CA GLU A 102 19.76 -24.79 -6.40
C GLU A 102 20.14 -24.93 -7.89
N GLN A 103 19.15 -25.19 -8.77
CA GLN A 103 19.39 -25.30 -10.21
C GLN A 103 19.71 -23.95 -10.86
N PHE A 104 19.48 -22.82 -10.18
CA PHE A 104 19.74 -21.50 -10.72
C PHE A 104 21.19 -21.08 -10.43
N SER A 105 21.92 -20.73 -11.49
CA SER A 105 23.25 -20.14 -11.38
C SER A 105 23.22 -18.75 -10.72
N GLY A 106 24.34 -18.33 -10.12
CA GLY A 106 24.47 -17.00 -9.51
C GLY A 106 24.14 -15.84 -10.48
N ASN A 107 24.45 -15.99 -11.76
CA ASN A 107 24.11 -15.00 -12.79
C ASN A 107 22.60 -14.93 -13.06
N GLN A 108 21.90 -16.07 -13.02
CA GLN A 108 20.44 -16.10 -13.14
C GLN A 108 19.78 -15.45 -11.91
N LEU A 109 20.27 -15.73 -10.70
CA LEU A 109 19.83 -15.06 -9.48
C LEU A 109 20.02 -13.54 -9.57
N LEU A 110 21.19 -13.07 -9.99
CA LEU A 110 21.43 -11.64 -10.15
C LEU A 110 20.46 -11.01 -11.17
N ARG A 111 20.20 -11.68 -12.28
CA ARG A 111 19.21 -11.21 -13.28
C ARG A 111 17.80 -11.13 -12.69
N ILE A 112 17.37 -12.14 -11.94
CA ILE A 112 16.07 -12.14 -11.25
C ILE A 112 15.99 -11.01 -10.23
N LEU A 113 17.06 -10.78 -9.46
CA LEU A 113 17.13 -9.69 -8.49
C LEU A 113 17.00 -8.31 -9.18
N LEU A 114 17.73 -8.09 -10.27
CA LEU A 114 17.65 -6.84 -11.04
C LEU A 114 16.28 -6.64 -11.69
N LEU A 115 15.69 -7.68 -12.27
CA LEU A 115 14.34 -7.62 -12.84
C LEU A 115 13.29 -7.30 -11.75
N SER A 116 13.45 -7.87 -10.55
CA SER A 116 12.59 -7.59 -9.41
C SER A 116 12.73 -6.14 -8.94
N LEU A 117 13.96 -5.63 -8.86
CA LEU A 117 14.23 -4.23 -8.49
C LEU A 117 13.61 -3.25 -9.50
N LEU A 118 13.74 -3.54 -10.80
CA LEU A 118 13.15 -2.72 -11.85
C LEU A 118 11.62 -2.73 -11.78
N ARG A 119 11.01 -3.91 -11.65
CA ARG A 119 9.56 -4.05 -11.47
C ARG A 119 9.07 -3.22 -10.30
N TYR A 120 9.79 -3.28 -9.19
CA TYR A 120 9.48 -2.51 -8.00
C TYR A 120 9.57 -1.00 -8.22
N GLY A 121 10.63 -0.54 -8.89
CA GLY A 121 10.79 0.87 -9.26
C GLY A 121 9.64 1.37 -10.13
N VAL A 122 9.20 0.58 -11.11
CA VAL A 122 8.04 0.90 -11.95
C VAL A 122 6.76 1.00 -11.11
N PHE A 123 6.53 0.06 -10.19
CA PHE A 123 5.37 0.08 -9.31
C PHE A 123 5.34 1.27 -8.35
N ILE A 124 6.50 1.69 -7.83
CA ILE A 124 6.60 2.92 -7.04
C ILE A 124 6.28 4.13 -7.91
N LEU A 125 6.87 4.23 -9.11
CA LEU A 125 6.63 5.36 -10.01
C LEU A 125 5.15 5.48 -10.40
N GLN A 126 4.51 4.38 -10.77
CA GLN A 126 3.07 4.34 -11.06
C GLN A 126 2.25 4.85 -9.86
N TYR A 127 2.61 4.42 -8.65
CA TYR A 127 1.91 4.83 -7.43
C TYR A 127 2.08 6.33 -7.17
N LEU A 128 3.31 6.85 -7.24
CA LEU A 128 3.60 8.29 -7.07
C LEU A 128 2.82 9.16 -8.06
N LEU A 129 2.77 8.75 -9.33
CA LEU A 129 2.00 9.46 -10.35
C LEU A 129 0.50 9.47 -10.03
N LEU A 130 -0.06 8.33 -9.64
CA LEU A 130 -1.48 8.25 -9.30
C LEU A 130 -1.84 9.01 -8.03
N LEU A 131 -0.97 9.03 -7.00
CA LEU A 131 -1.15 9.89 -5.84
C LEU A 131 -1.29 11.36 -6.25
N LYS A 132 -0.41 11.84 -7.14
CA LYS A 132 -0.45 13.21 -7.64
C LYS A 132 -1.71 13.50 -8.45
N VAL A 133 -2.14 12.55 -9.30
CA VAL A 133 -3.39 12.68 -10.08
C VAL A 133 -4.62 12.73 -9.17
N MET A 134 -4.62 11.99 -8.06
CA MET A 134 -5.71 11.99 -7.07
C MET A 134 -5.67 13.19 -6.11
N GLY A 135 -4.78 14.16 -6.34
CA GLY A 135 -4.68 15.37 -5.52
C GLY A 135 -4.05 15.15 -4.15
N ILE A 136 -3.19 14.14 -4.00
CA ILE A 136 -2.46 13.87 -2.75
C ILE A 136 -1.11 14.59 -2.81
N ASP A 137 -1.03 15.71 -2.10
CA ASP A 137 0.16 16.54 -2.04
C ASP A 137 1.05 16.14 -0.85
N ILE A 138 1.85 15.10 -1.05
CA ILE A 138 2.87 14.64 -0.10
C ILE A 138 4.22 14.76 -0.80
N ASN A 139 5.24 15.18 -0.04
CA ASN A 139 6.62 15.22 -0.53
C ASN A 139 7.00 13.88 -1.19
N LEU A 140 7.64 13.94 -2.37
CA LEU A 140 7.99 12.76 -3.17
C LEU A 140 8.90 11.78 -2.41
N GLN A 141 9.84 12.29 -1.61
CA GLN A 141 10.76 11.46 -0.84
C GLN A 141 10.02 10.73 0.30
N VAL A 142 9.12 11.42 1.00
CA VAL A 142 8.27 10.80 2.03
C VAL A 142 7.38 9.74 1.40
N SER A 143 6.72 10.07 0.28
CA SER A 143 5.89 9.13 -0.47
C SER A 143 6.68 7.91 -0.93
N PHE A 144 7.91 8.11 -1.42
CA PHE A 144 8.81 7.01 -1.80
C PHE A 144 9.05 6.06 -0.61
N TRP A 145 9.42 6.59 0.56
CA TRP A 145 9.63 5.77 1.76
C TRP A 145 8.37 5.05 2.22
N LEU A 146 7.22 5.73 2.26
CA LEU A 146 5.93 5.12 2.60
C LEU A 146 5.59 3.98 1.64
N LEU A 147 5.84 4.15 0.34
CA LEU A 147 5.64 3.09 -0.65
C LEU A 147 6.62 1.94 -0.46
N THR A 148 7.85 2.20 -0.04
CA THR A 148 8.79 1.11 0.24
C THR A 148 8.31 0.22 1.38
N VAL A 149 7.75 0.83 2.43
CA VAL A 149 7.15 0.11 3.56
C VAL A 149 5.84 -0.57 3.14
N PHE A 150 5.00 0.11 2.36
CA PHE A 150 3.75 -0.44 1.84
C PHE A 150 3.99 -1.76 1.11
N TYR A 151 4.93 -1.78 0.15
CA TYR A 151 5.17 -3.00 -0.59
C TYR A 151 5.88 -4.08 0.24
N LEU A 152 6.66 -3.73 1.25
CA LEU A 152 7.18 -4.69 2.23
C LEU A 152 6.05 -5.38 3.00
N ILE A 153 5.07 -4.60 3.48
CA ILE A 153 3.86 -5.15 4.13
C ILE A 153 3.10 -6.04 3.16
N MET A 154 2.94 -5.61 1.91
CA MET A 154 2.24 -6.40 0.89
C MET A 154 2.99 -7.69 0.50
N ALA A 155 4.31 -7.74 0.63
CA ALA A 155 5.09 -8.95 0.40
C ALA A 155 4.87 -10.00 1.51
N MET A 156 4.48 -9.56 2.72
CA MET A 156 4.15 -10.43 3.84
C MET A 156 2.67 -10.79 3.91
N ALA A 157 1.80 -9.98 3.28
CA ALA A 157 0.36 -10.14 3.35
C ALA A 157 -0.10 -11.42 2.60
N PRO A 158 -0.72 -12.39 3.29
CA PRO A 158 -1.29 -13.56 2.64
C PRO A 158 -2.59 -13.15 1.93
N THR A 159 -2.50 -12.88 0.63
CA THR A 159 -3.64 -12.42 -0.18
C THR A 159 -4.02 -13.47 -1.22
N ILE A 160 -5.34 -13.64 -1.44
CA ILE A 160 -5.89 -14.64 -2.36
C ILE A 160 -7.03 -14.00 -3.15
N GLY A 161 -6.87 -13.91 -4.47
CA GLY A 161 -7.92 -13.47 -5.38
C GLY A 161 -8.47 -12.09 -5.01
N PHE A 162 -9.77 -12.00 -4.73
CA PHE A 162 -10.46 -10.72 -4.50
C PHE A 162 -10.03 -9.99 -3.21
N THR A 163 -9.41 -10.69 -2.23
CA THR A 163 -8.98 -10.05 -0.98
C THR A 163 -7.77 -9.14 -1.15
N GLU A 164 -7.07 -9.22 -2.29
CA GLU A 164 -5.90 -8.39 -2.58
C GLU A 164 -6.22 -6.89 -2.56
N LEU A 165 -7.36 -6.48 -3.11
CA LEU A 165 -7.70 -5.07 -3.24
C LEU A 165 -8.07 -4.43 -1.88
N PRO A 166 -8.98 -4.99 -1.07
CA PRO A 166 -9.27 -4.45 0.27
C PRO A 166 -8.04 -4.38 1.16
N VAL A 167 -7.18 -5.40 1.15
CA VAL A 167 -5.95 -5.41 1.96
C VAL A 167 -5.01 -4.26 1.54
N ARG A 168 -4.81 -4.06 0.24
CA ARG A 168 -4.01 -2.94 -0.28
C ARG A 168 -4.61 -1.59 0.08
N ALA A 169 -5.93 -1.44 -0.09
CA ALA A 169 -6.62 -0.19 0.22
C ALA A 169 -6.46 0.17 1.70
N THR A 170 -6.73 -0.77 2.61
CA THR A 170 -6.55 -0.55 4.05
C THR A 170 -5.10 -0.24 4.40
N ALA A 171 -4.14 -1.04 3.93
CA ALA A 171 -2.71 -0.81 4.23
C ALA A 171 -2.21 0.55 3.72
N SER A 172 -2.66 0.97 2.53
CA SER A 172 -2.30 2.29 1.98
C SER A 172 -2.91 3.42 2.81
N VAL A 173 -4.18 3.33 3.21
CA VAL A 173 -4.81 4.34 4.06
C VAL A 173 -4.10 4.43 5.40
N GLU A 174 -3.76 3.31 6.04
CA GLU A 174 -3.04 3.32 7.31
C GLU A 174 -1.69 4.06 7.22
N LEU A 175 -0.95 3.89 6.13
CA LEU A 175 0.34 4.55 5.93
C LEU A 175 0.21 6.03 5.56
N PHE A 176 -0.73 6.36 4.67
CA PHE A 176 -0.82 7.70 4.08
C PHE A 176 -1.76 8.66 4.82
N LYS A 177 -2.70 8.17 5.64
CA LYS A 177 -3.64 9.02 6.41
C LYS A 177 -2.95 9.96 7.40
N LEU A 178 -1.73 9.62 7.82
CA LEU A 178 -0.90 10.47 8.68
C LEU A 178 -0.36 11.71 7.95
N PHE A 179 -0.34 11.68 6.62
CA PHE A 179 0.25 12.72 5.76
C PHE A 179 -0.77 13.39 4.85
N SER A 180 -1.95 12.79 4.65
CA SER A 180 -3.02 13.38 3.85
C SER A 180 -4.41 13.00 4.38
N PRO A 181 -5.34 13.97 4.52
CA PRO A 181 -6.73 13.68 4.90
C PRO A 181 -7.55 13.10 3.73
N ASN A 182 -7.03 13.10 2.50
CA ASN A 182 -7.74 12.64 1.31
C ASN A 182 -7.75 11.11 1.19
N ILE A 183 -8.49 10.44 2.08
CA ILE A 183 -8.62 8.97 2.13
C ILE A 183 -9.18 8.43 0.81
N VAL A 184 -10.19 9.09 0.24
CA VAL A 184 -10.83 8.69 -1.02
C VAL A 184 -9.80 8.71 -2.15
N GLY A 185 -8.98 9.75 -2.23
CA GLY A 185 -7.89 9.83 -3.20
C GLY A 185 -6.87 8.71 -3.03
N ILE A 186 -6.53 8.34 -1.79
CA ILE A 186 -5.55 7.26 -1.52
C ILE A 186 -6.10 5.94 -2.04
N GLN A 187 -7.35 5.62 -1.70
CA GLN A 187 -8.03 4.41 -2.15
C GLN A 187 -8.22 4.38 -3.67
N ALA A 188 -8.57 5.53 -4.28
CA ALA A 188 -8.70 5.65 -5.73
C ALA A 188 -7.36 5.43 -6.45
N ALA A 189 -6.25 5.95 -5.90
CA ALA A 189 -4.91 5.65 -6.42
C ALA A 189 -4.60 4.16 -6.32
N THR A 190 -4.84 3.53 -5.16
CA THR A 190 -4.63 2.08 -4.97
C THR A 190 -5.45 1.24 -5.95
N LEU A 191 -6.73 1.59 -6.15
CA LEU A 191 -7.61 0.94 -7.11
C LEU A 191 -7.08 1.11 -8.54
N GLY A 192 -6.69 2.33 -8.93
CA GLY A 192 -6.13 2.60 -10.24
C GLY A 192 -4.89 1.75 -10.55
N ILE A 193 -4.00 1.59 -9.58
CA ILE A 193 -2.80 0.75 -9.73
C ILE A 193 -3.18 -0.71 -9.88
N TRP A 194 -4.13 -1.20 -9.07
CA TRP A 194 -4.60 -2.57 -9.16
C TRP A 194 -5.28 -2.85 -10.52
N LEU A 195 -6.05 -1.89 -11.04
CA LEU A 195 -6.63 -1.97 -12.39
C LEU A 195 -5.55 -2.05 -13.47
N ILE A 196 -4.55 -1.17 -13.42
CA ILE A 196 -3.46 -1.13 -14.42
C ILE A 196 -2.62 -2.41 -14.37
N ASN A 197 -2.28 -2.91 -13.18
CA ASN A 197 -1.31 -3.99 -13.02
C ASN A 197 -1.92 -5.39 -13.05
N LEU A 198 -3.21 -5.56 -12.70
CA LEU A 198 -3.86 -6.86 -12.65
C LEU A 198 -5.02 -6.96 -13.65
N VAL A 199 -5.99 -6.05 -13.59
CA VAL A 199 -7.22 -6.17 -14.38
C VAL A 199 -6.96 -5.98 -15.86
N LEU A 200 -6.20 -4.95 -16.24
CA LEU A 200 -5.93 -4.64 -17.64
C LEU A 200 -5.23 -5.83 -18.34
N PRO A 201 -4.14 -6.41 -17.80
CA PRO A 201 -3.56 -7.64 -18.36
C PRO A 201 -4.54 -8.83 -18.43
N ALA A 202 -5.38 -9.01 -17.40
CA ALA A 202 -6.34 -10.12 -17.37
C ALA A 202 -7.42 -9.99 -18.44
N VAL A 203 -7.94 -8.77 -18.66
CA VAL A 203 -8.93 -8.49 -19.71
C VAL A 203 -8.32 -8.67 -21.10
N ILE A 204 -7.12 -8.14 -21.34
CA ILE A 204 -6.41 -8.34 -22.61
C ILE A 204 -6.18 -9.83 -22.86
N GLY A 205 -5.71 -10.56 -21.86
CA GLY A 205 -5.51 -12.00 -21.95
C GLY A 205 -6.79 -12.78 -22.26
N SER A 206 -7.92 -12.42 -21.64
CA SER A 206 -9.20 -13.13 -21.89
C SER A 206 -9.70 -12.92 -23.32
N ILE A 207 -9.59 -11.69 -23.85
CA ILE A 207 -9.97 -11.38 -25.24
C ILE A 207 -9.10 -12.17 -26.22
N LEU A 208 -7.79 -12.25 -25.97
CA LEU A 208 -6.88 -13.01 -26.83
C LEU A 208 -7.21 -14.50 -26.87
N ILE A 209 -7.56 -15.10 -25.73
CA ILE A 209 -7.94 -16.52 -25.64
C ILE A 209 -9.18 -16.82 -26.48
N LEU A 210 -10.18 -15.94 -26.48
CA LEU A 210 -11.39 -16.11 -27.31
C LEU A 210 -11.08 -16.09 -28.82
N GLY A 211 -9.97 -15.47 -29.22
CA GLY A 211 -9.49 -15.44 -30.61
C GLY A 211 -8.66 -16.66 -31.02
N VAL A 212 -8.20 -17.49 -30.08
CA VAL A 212 -7.40 -18.69 -30.37
C VAL A 212 -8.34 -19.85 -30.67
N LYS A 213 -8.41 -20.28 -31.94
CA LYS A 213 -8.98 -21.59 -32.29
C LYS A 213 -8.08 -22.67 -31.70
N ILE A 214 -8.55 -23.31 -30.64
CA ILE A 214 -7.94 -24.54 -30.13
C ILE A 214 -8.30 -25.62 -31.15
N SER A 215 -7.47 -25.81 -32.17
CA SER A 215 -7.51 -27.03 -32.97
C SER A 215 -7.24 -28.17 -32.01
N LYS A 216 -8.24 -29.03 -31.80
CA LYS A 216 -7.99 -30.35 -31.26
C LYS A 216 -7.11 -31.04 -32.28
N ASP A 217 -5.87 -31.32 -31.92
CA ASP A 217 -5.13 -32.36 -32.62
C ASP A 217 -5.88 -33.66 -32.28
N ASP A 218 -6.61 -34.16 -33.27
CA ASP A 218 -7.36 -35.42 -33.20
C ASP A 218 -6.37 -36.58 -32.95
N GLU A 219 -6.73 -37.46 -32.02
CA GLU A 219 -6.01 -38.71 -31.67
C GLU A 219 -5.83 -39.67 -32.85
#